data_AF-A0A935FQH8-F1
#
_entry.id   AF-A0A935FQH8-F1
#
_cell.length_a   1.000
_cell.length_b   1.000
_cell.length_c   1.000
_cell.angle_alpha   90.00
_cell.angle_beta   90.00
_cell.angle_gamma   90.00
#
_symmetry.space_group_name_H-M   'P 1'
#
loop_
_entity.id
_entity.type
_entity.pdbx_description
1 polymer ?
#
loop_
_entity_poly.entity_id
_entity_poly.type
_entity_poly.pdbx_seq_one_letter_code
_entity_poly.pdbx_strand_id
1 'polypeptide(L)'
;MPIDRIHIQNFKSIRDTGEVSIRRINVLIGPNGVGKSNFIQFFKLLNSIYKQRLKFYTAENGYETRFYTTAVNAPIFTRQHSF
;
A
#
# COMPACT_ATOMS: atom_id res chain seq x y z
N MET A 1 -14.06 -5.20 -4.04
CA MET A 1 -14.26 -3.78 -4.39
C MET A 1 -13.21 -3.40 -5.43
N PRO A 2 -13.60 -2.74 -6.54
CA PRO A 2 -12.62 -2.21 -7.49
C PRO A 2 -11.81 -1.08 -6.85
N ILE A 3 -10.54 -0.96 -7.24
CA ILE A 3 -9.69 0.19 -6.90
C ILE A 3 -9.86 1.20 -8.02
N ASP A 4 -10.36 2.41 -7.69
CA ASP A 4 -10.58 3.47 -8.69
C ASP A 4 -9.39 4.43 -8.77
N ARG A 5 -8.75 4.72 -7.64
CA ARG A 5 -7.58 5.60 -7.53
C ARG A 5 -6.54 5.02 -6.59
N ILE A 6 -5.28 5.31 -6.87
CA ILE A 6 -4.14 4.92 -6.05
C ILE A 6 -3.11 6.04 -6.01
N HIS A 7 -2.49 6.21 -4.85
CA HIS A 7 -1.35 7.09 -4.66
C HIS A 7 -0.30 6.33 -3.85
N ILE A 8 0.87 6.15 -4.45
CA ILE A 8 2.00 5.43 -3.87
C ILE A 8 3.12 6.43 -3.61
N GLN A 9 3.58 6.48 -2.36
CA GLN A 9 4.72 7.28 -1.93
C GLN A 9 5.74 6.43 -1.18
N ASN A 10 7.02 6.76 -1.32
CA ASN A 10 8.14 6.15 -0.59
C ASN A 10 8.16 4.61 -0.64
N PHE A 11 7.82 4.01 -1.78
CA PHE A 11 7.83 2.56 -1.98
C PHE A 11 8.96 2.14 -2.92
N LYS A 12 10.01 1.52 -2.36
CA LYS A 12 11.22 1.14 -3.12
C LYS A 12 11.76 2.33 -3.93
N SER A 13 11.89 2.21 -5.25
CA SER A 13 12.36 3.32 -6.11
C SER A 13 11.26 4.33 -6.46
N ILE A 14 10.02 4.12 -6.03
CA ILE A 14 8.90 5.04 -6.27
C ILE A 14 8.90 6.07 -5.15
N ARG A 15 9.34 7.29 -5.46
CA ARG A 15 9.24 8.43 -4.55
C ARG A 15 7.79 8.89 -4.42
N ASP A 16 7.15 9.16 -5.55
CA ASP A 16 5.76 9.59 -5.63
C ASP A 16 5.19 9.24 -7.02
N THR A 17 3.96 8.75 -7.07
CA THR A 17 3.21 8.47 -8.32
C THR A 17 2.19 9.57 -8.67
N GLY A 18 1.92 10.49 -7.76
CA GLY A 18 0.72 11.31 -7.78
C GLY A 18 -0.56 10.46 -7.67
N GLU A 19 -1.71 11.08 -7.90
CA GLU A 19 -2.93 10.31 -8.07
C GLU A 19 -2.95 9.59 -9.43
N VAL A 20 -3.06 8.27 -9.38
CA VAL A 20 -3.21 7.43 -10.56
C VAL A 20 -4.61 6.84 -10.58
N SER A 21 -5.35 7.09 -11.66
CA SER A 21 -6.64 6.43 -11.90
C SER A 21 -6.43 5.01 -12.42
N ILE A 22 -7.07 4.03 -11.79
CA ILE A 22 -6.99 2.62 -12.18
C ILE A 22 -8.20 2.26 -13.04
N ARG A 23 -7.95 1.66 -14.21
CA ARG A 23 -8.97 1.16 -15.13
C ARG A 23 -8.97 -0.37 -15.15
N ARG A 24 -9.90 -0.96 -15.90
CA ARG A 24 -9.95 -2.43 -16.11
C ARG A 24 -8.68 -2.96 -16.79
N ILE A 25 -8.08 -2.17 -17.67
CA ILE A 25 -6.84 -2.47 -18.37
C ILE A 25 -5.93 -1.26 -18.18
N ASN A 26 -4.71 -1.48 -17.67
CA ASN A 26 -3.71 -0.44 -17.47
C ASN A 26 -2.41 -0.87 -18.17
N VAL A 27 -1.82 0.03 -18.94
CA VAL A 27 -0.55 -0.19 -19.63
C VAL A 27 0.49 0.73 -19.00
N LEU A 28 1.60 0.16 -18.53
CA LEU A 28 2.71 0.91 -17.94
C LEU A 28 3.76 1.21 -19.01
N ILE A 29 3.92 2.48 -19.36
CA ILE A 29 4.87 2.94 -20.40
C ILE A 29 5.96 3.77 -19.72
N GLY A 30 7.20 3.60 -20.18
CA GLY A 30 8.34 4.43 -19.77
C GLY A 30 9.69 3.75 -19.94
N PRO A 31 10.81 4.45 -19.71
CA PRO A 31 12.16 3.91 -19.83
C PRO A 31 12.45 2.74 -18.87
N ASN A 32 13.48 1.96 -19.16
CA ASN A 32 13.98 0.95 -18.22
C ASN A 32 14.45 1.61 -16.92
N GLY A 33 14.21 0.96 -15.79
CA GLY A 33 14.60 1.50 -14.47
C GLY A 33 13.66 2.56 -13.86
N VAL A 34 12.68 3.10 -14.60
CA VAL A 34 11.75 4.14 -14.09
C VAL A 34 10.81 3.67 -12.96
N GLY A 35 10.82 2.38 -12.60
CA GLY A 35 10.01 1.84 -11.50
C GLY A 35 8.75 1.08 -11.89
N LYS A 36 8.54 0.75 -13.18
CA LYS A 36 7.39 -0.06 -13.64
C LYS A 36 7.25 -1.39 -12.88
N SER A 37 8.36 -2.12 -12.70
CA SER A 37 8.36 -3.38 -11.94
C SER A 37 8.05 -3.16 -10.45
N ASN A 38 8.50 -2.04 -9.87
CA ASN A 38 8.18 -1.69 -8.49
C ASN A 38 6.69 -1.35 -8.33
N PHE A 39 6.07 -0.69 -9.31
CA PHE A 39 4.63 -0.43 -9.32
C PHE A 39 3.83 -1.74 -9.32
N ILE A 40 4.23 -2.73 -10.13
CA ILE A 40 3.61 -4.07 -10.11
C ILE A 40 3.84 -4.79 -8.77
N GLN A 41 5.03 -4.67 -8.17
CA GLN A 41 5.31 -5.27 -6.85
C GLN A 41 4.45 -4.68 -5.75
N PHE A 42 4.09 -3.40 -5.82
CA PHE A 42 3.14 -2.79 -4.89
C PHE A 42 1.77 -3.49 -4.93
N PHE A 43 1.23 -3.77 -6.11
CA PHE A 43 -0.03 -4.53 -6.24
C PHE A 43 0.10 -5.97 -5.73
N LYS A 44 1.25 -6.61 -5.93
CA LYS A 44 1.52 -7.94 -5.34
C LYS A 44 1.51 -7.88 -3.81
N LEU A 45 2.13 -6.86 -3.22
CA LEU A 45 2.10 -6.63 -1.77
C LEU A 45 0.67 -6.37 -1.29
N LEU A 46 -0.07 -5.48 -1.94
CA LEU A 46 -1.49 -5.22 -1.62
C LEU A 46 -2.32 -6.49 -1.70
N ASN A 47 -2.11 -7.33 -2.72
CA ASN A 47 -2.81 -8.61 -2.86
C ASN A 47 -2.41 -9.58 -1.75
N SER A 48 -1.13 -9.63 -1.35
CA SER A 48 -0.68 -10.44 -0.21
C SER A 48 -1.34 -9.99 1.08
N ILE A 49 -1.35 -8.69 1.34
CA ILE A 49 -2.02 -8.09 2.50
C ILE A 49 -3.51 -8.41 2.46
N TYR A 50 -4.18 -8.22 1.31
CA TYR A 50 -5.60 -8.53 1.16
C TYR A 50 -5.90 -10.01 1.42
N LYS A 51 -5.08 -10.92 0.88
CA LYS A 51 -5.19 -12.37 1.10
C LYS A 51 -4.85 -12.79 2.53
N GLN A 52 -3.95 -12.07 3.19
CA GLN A 52 -3.48 -12.38 4.56
C GLN A 52 -4.26 -11.60 5.65
N ARG A 53 -5.07 -10.62 5.26
CA ARG A 53 -6.07 -9.92 6.10
C ARG A 53 -7.40 -10.66 6.17
N LEU A 54 -7.34 -11.94 6.54
CA LEU A 54 -8.39 -12.46 7.40
C LEU A 54 -7.93 -13.38 8.53
N LYS A 55 -6.74 -14.01 8.50
CA LYS A 55 -6.37 -14.92 9.61
C LYS A 55 -4.91 -15.07 10.08
N PHE A 56 -3.85 -14.70 9.35
CA PHE A 56 -2.53 -15.31 9.68
C PHE A 56 -1.28 -14.41 9.74
N TYR A 57 -1.32 -13.11 9.41
CA TYR A 57 -0.06 -12.35 9.33
C TYR A 57 0.56 -11.95 10.69
N THR A 58 -0.22 -11.97 11.78
CA THR A 58 0.23 -11.55 13.12
C THR A 58 0.92 -12.64 13.93
N ALA A 59 0.83 -13.92 13.53
CA ALA A 59 1.29 -15.03 14.37
C ALA A 59 2.73 -15.50 14.10
N GLU A 60 3.25 -15.35 12.87
CA GLU A 60 4.46 -16.07 12.47
C GLU A 60 5.74 -15.23 12.32
N ASN A 61 5.65 -13.90 12.23
CA ASN A 61 6.80 -13.12 11.74
C ASN A 61 7.52 -12.22 12.75
N GLY A 62 7.08 -12.07 14.01
CA GLY A 62 7.87 -11.42 15.08
C GLY A 62 8.33 -9.97 14.87
N TYR A 63 8.20 -9.42 13.67
CA TYR A 63 8.44 -8.05 13.31
C TYR A 63 7.12 -7.31 13.44
N GLU A 64 7.06 -6.34 14.35
CA GLU A 64 5.93 -5.41 14.44
C GLU A 64 5.82 -4.59 13.15
N THR A 65 5.18 -5.15 12.13
CA THR A 65 4.65 -4.37 11.01
C THR A 65 3.33 -3.80 11.49
N ARG A 66 3.37 -2.59 12.06
CA ARG A 66 2.16 -1.85 12.46
C ARG A 66 1.39 -1.43 11.21
N PHE A 67 0.40 -2.24 10.85
CA PHE A 67 -0.56 -1.89 9.81
C PHE A 67 -1.59 -0.90 10.37
N TYR A 68 -1.37 0.39 10.13
CA TYR A 68 -2.40 1.41 10.33
C TYR A 68 -3.34 1.41 9.10
N THR A 69 -4.50 0.79 9.22
CA THR A 69 -5.65 1.11 8.36
C THR A 69 -6.37 2.28 9.03
N THR A 70 -6.08 3.49 8.60
CA THR A 70 -7.00 4.60 8.86
C THR A 70 -8.08 4.51 7.79
N ALA A 71 -9.31 4.18 8.20
CA ALA A 71 -10.45 4.53 7.37
C ALA A 71 -10.47 6.07 7.31
N VAL A 72 -10.73 6.64 6.13
CA VAL A 72 -10.75 8.11 5.89
C VAL A 72 -11.74 8.90 6.75
N ASN A 73 -12.41 8.27 7.74
CA ASN A 73 -13.30 8.89 8.73
C ASN A 73 -13.15 8.32 10.16
N ALA A 74 -12.02 7.71 10.52
CA ALA A 74 -11.80 7.27 11.90
C ALA A 74 -11.21 8.44 12.74
N PRO A 75 -11.80 8.82 13.88
CA PRO A 75 -11.26 9.88 14.73
C PRO A 75 -9.87 9.47 15.23
N ILE A 76 -8.89 10.35 15.01
CA ILE A 76 -7.52 10.17 15.46
C ILE A 76 -7.50 10.22 16.99
N PHE A 77 -7.50 9.06 17.65
CA PHE A 77 -7.16 8.98 19.07
C PHE A 77 -5.64 8.92 19.20
N THR A 78 -5.01 10.08 19.25
CA THR A 78 -3.63 10.20 19.76
C THR A 78 -3.71 10.13 21.28
N ARG A 79 -3.26 9.01 21.89
CA ARG A 79 -2.85 9.04 23.30
C ARG A 79 -1.54 9.82 23.38
N GLN A 80 -1.58 11.02 23.95
CA GLN A 80 -0.38 11.60 24.56
C GLN A 80 -0.03 10.74 25.77
N HIS A 81 1.09 10.02 25.69
CA HIS A 81 1.81 9.64 26.90
C HIS A 81 2.64 10.86 27.31
N SER A 82 2.15 11.60 28.31
CA SER A 82 2.99 12.43 29.15
C SER A 82 3.79 11.52 30.08
N PHE A 83 5.04 11.92 30.33
CA PHE A 83 6.07 11.25 31.11
C PHE A 83 5.60 10.62 32.42
#